data_AF-A0A388PDY4-F1
#
_entry.id   AF-A0A388PDY4-F1
#
_cell.length_a   1.000
_cell.length_b   1.000
_cell.length_c   1.000
_cell.angle_alpha   90.00
_cell.angle_beta   90.00
_cell.angle_gamma   90.00
#
_symmetry.space_group_name_H-M   'P 1'
#
loop_
_entity.id
_entity.type
_entity.pdbx_description
1 polymer ?
#
loop_
_entity_poly.entity_id
_entity_poly.type
_entity_poly.pdbx_seq_one_letter_code
_entity_poly.pdbx_strand_id
1 'polypeptide(L)'
;MPIIENQSYLDTLEDEVGQAVRRIDYTANQTQHRKNKQAILDALQKGEFEVFGFRKQRMGLEQVNQSVLIKVGPKKRGHLAPYRGSWVRVVWLSTYGGYTMNCAVQKLTLWEAVESRLIPCGPYTKEQFTEEVAARYPYGHAIVDDQRMMRLKDGRWIRSTPTPAALRGEETDDIPDGWHGYLPDFGSFRKHAGRWVRLMVTQAEYDDGAGLELPLGTVIYVEGSQRKVRTKNGWKDTKKY
;
A
#
# COMPACT_ATOMS: atom_id res chain seq x y z
N MET A 1 9.79 5.75 -21.03
CA MET A 1 10.12 6.97 -20.23
C MET A 1 11.62 7.00 -19.99
N PRO A 2 12.31 8.14 -20.15
CA PRO A 2 13.76 8.20 -19.90
C PRO A 2 14.08 7.93 -18.43
N ILE A 3 15.24 7.30 -18.19
CA ILE A 3 15.75 7.12 -16.83
C ILE A 3 16.23 8.46 -16.28
N ILE A 4 15.81 8.78 -15.07
CA ILE A 4 16.19 9.95 -14.31
C ILE A 4 17.20 9.50 -13.26
N GLU A 5 18.40 10.05 -13.36
CA GLU A 5 19.46 9.72 -12.42
C GLU A 5 19.09 10.14 -10.99
N ASN A 6 19.48 9.32 -10.02
CA ASN A 6 19.25 9.47 -8.59
C ASN A 6 17.78 9.41 -8.16
N GLN A 7 16.87 9.08 -9.09
CA GLN A 7 15.51 8.67 -8.78
C GLN A 7 15.48 7.19 -8.37
N SER A 8 14.58 6.86 -7.46
CA SER A 8 14.28 5.47 -7.10
C SER A 8 13.26 4.87 -8.04
N TYR A 9 13.48 3.61 -8.39
CA TYR A 9 12.59 2.77 -9.16
C TYR A 9 12.21 1.53 -8.35
N LEU A 10 11.02 1.00 -8.59
CA LEU A 10 10.58 -0.25 -7.98
C LEU A 10 11.54 -1.39 -8.35
N ASP A 11 11.95 -2.17 -7.36
CA ASP A 11 12.75 -3.36 -7.60
C ASP A 11 11.87 -4.51 -8.06
N THR A 12 11.76 -4.66 -9.38
CA THR A 12 10.99 -5.71 -10.04
C THR A 12 11.87 -6.86 -10.53
N LEU A 13 13.15 -6.92 -10.14
CA LEU A 13 14.09 -7.93 -10.63
C LEU A 13 13.74 -9.32 -10.11
N GLU A 14 13.87 -10.34 -10.96
CA GLU A 14 13.53 -11.75 -10.67
C GLU A 14 14.70 -12.58 -10.13
N ASP A 15 15.79 -11.93 -9.75
CA ASP A 15 16.93 -12.57 -9.09
C ASP A 15 16.59 -13.00 -7.65
N GLU A 16 17.53 -13.71 -7.00
CA GLU A 16 17.31 -14.27 -5.66
C GLU A 16 16.90 -13.21 -4.63
N VAL A 17 17.51 -12.01 -4.69
CA VAL A 17 17.20 -10.90 -3.77
C VAL A 17 15.79 -10.36 -4.04
N GLY A 18 15.44 -10.10 -5.30
CA GLY A 18 14.11 -9.60 -5.66
C GLY A 18 13.00 -10.62 -5.39
N GLN A 19 13.29 -11.92 -5.50
CA GLN A 19 12.38 -12.97 -5.05
C GLN A 19 12.24 -13.01 -3.52
N ALA A 20 13.34 -12.87 -2.78
CA ALA A 20 13.33 -12.85 -1.31
C ALA A 20 12.51 -11.66 -0.77
N VAL A 21 12.68 -10.47 -1.35
CA VAL A 21 11.91 -9.26 -1.01
C VAL A 21 10.41 -9.45 -1.30
N ARG A 22 10.05 -10.05 -2.44
CA ARG A 22 8.64 -10.26 -2.82
C ARG A 22 7.89 -11.30 -1.98
N ARG A 23 8.61 -12.25 -1.36
CA ARG A 23 8.00 -13.26 -0.47
C ARG A 23 7.65 -12.72 0.92
N ILE A 24 7.90 -11.44 1.18
CA ILE A 24 7.67 -10.86 2.49
C ILE A 24 6.19 -10.61 2.71
N ASP A 25 5.63 -11.39 3.62
CA ASP A 25 4.37 -11.06 4.27
C ASP A 25 4.63 -10.06 5.41
N TYR A 26 4.14 -8.83 5.22
CA TYR A 26 4.26 -7.74 6.20
C TYR A 26 3.30 -7.88 7.39
N THR A 27 2.35 -8.83 7.33
CA THR A 27 1.44 -9.16 8.44
C THR A 27 1.93 -10.33 9.30
N ALA A 28 3.06 -10.92 8.91
CA ALA A 28 3.59 -12.10 9.58
C ALA A 28 4.14 -11.79 10.97
N ASN A 29 4.30 -12.84 11.79
CA ASN A 29 4.86 -12.69 13.13
C ASN A 29 6.37 -12.34 13.09
N GLN A 30 6.90 -11.92 14.24
CA GLN A 30 8.30 -11.48 14.36
C GLN A 30 9.32 -12.56 13.93
N THR A 31 9.03 -13.84 14.16
CA THR A 31 9.89 -14.96 13.73
C THR A 31 10.00 -15.02 12.23
N GLN A 32 8.87 -14.88 11.51
CA GLN A 32 8.86 -14.88 10.06
C GLN A 32 9.57 -13.65 9.49
N HIS A 33 9.41 -12.47 10.11
CA HIS A 33 10.18 -11.29 9.74
C HIS A 33 11.69 -11.48 9.85
N ARG A 34 12.16 -12.16 10.91
CA ARG A 34 13.59 -12.49 11.07
C ARG A 34 14.07 -13.45 9.98
N LYS A 35 13.29 -14.48 9.65
CA LYS A 35 13.60 -15.42 8.56
C LYS A 35 13.68 -14.71 7.21
N ASN A 36 12.71 -13.85 6.91
CA ASN A 36 12.69 -13.08 5.67
C ASN A 36 13.91 -12.15 5.54
N LYS A 37 14.26 -11.45 6.63
CA LYS A 37 15.47 -10.63 6.68
C LYS A 37 16.73 -11.45 6.44
N GLN A 38 16.85 -12.62 7.07
CA GLN A 38 18.01 -13.49 6.88
C GLN A 38 18.11 -13.97 5.43
N ALA A 39 17.00 -14.40 4.81
CA ALA A 39 16.98 -14.80 3.42
C ALA A 39 17.44 -13.68 2.45
N ILE A 40 17.08 -12.42 2.73
CA ILE A 40 17.59 -11.26 1.98
C ILE A 40 19.10 -11.11 2.16
N LEU A 41 19.59 -11.20 3.41
CA LEU A 41 21.03 -11.07 3.69
C LEU A 41 21.84 -12.18 3.02
N ASP A 42 21.37 -13.42 3.07
CA ASP A 42 22.02 -14.56 2.42
C ASP A 42 22.07 -14.38 0.90
N ALA A 43 20.99 -13.88 0.29
CA ALA A 43 20.94 -13.58 -1.13
C ALA A 43 21.88 -12.42 -1.53
N LEU A 44 21.97 -11.39 -0.69
CA LEU A 44 22.87 -10.25 -0.92
C LEU A 44 24.35 -10.64 -0.76
N GLN A 45 24.69 -11.49 0.22
CA GLN A 45 26.07 -11.91 0.48
C GLN A 45 26.74 -12.55 -0.75
N LYS A 46 25.97 -13.25 -1.58
CA LYS A 46 26.48 -13.87 -2.82
C LYS A 46 26.98 -12.86 -3.85
N GLY A 47 26.55 -11.60 -3.78
CA GLY A 47 26.87 -10.59 -4.78
C GLY A 47 27.50 -9.32 -4.22
N GLU A 48 28.15 -9.40 -3.06
CA GLU A 48 28.84 -8.31 -2.34
C GLU A 48 27.99 -7.05 -2.12
N PHE A 49 27.73 -6.70 -0.85
CA PHE A 49 26.99 -5.49 -0.50
C PHE A 49 27.68 -4.72 0.61
N GLU A 50 27.47 -3.40 0.62
CA GLU A 50 27.89 -2.52 1.70
C GLU A 50 26.68 -2.02 2.48
N VAL A 51 26.85 -1.76 3.78
CA VAL A 51 25.77 -1.24 4.63
C VAL A 51 25.99 0.24 4.91
N PHE A 52 25.00 1.05 4.60
CA PHE A 52 25.01 2.48 4.86
C PHE A 52 23.77 2.92 5.66
N GLY A 53 23.94 3.99 6.44
CA GLY A 53 22.85 4.66 7.13
C GLY A 53 22.24 5.76 6.26
N PHE A 54 20.92 5.73 6.07
CA PHE A 54 20.18 6.77 5.37
C PHE A 54 19.08 7.34 6.25
N ARG A 55 18.73 8.61 6.04
CA ARG A 55 17.56 9.21 6.71
C ARG A 55 16.28 8.50 6.27
N LYS A 56 15.39 8.19 7.22
CA LYS A 56 14.07 7.61 6.96
C LYS A 56 13.25 8.47 5.98
N GLN A 57 12.35 7.82 5.23
CA GLN A 57 11.50 8.43 4.20
C GLN A 57 12.26 9.00 2.99
N ARG A 58 13.53 8.62 2.80
CA ARG A 58 14.25 8.87 1.55
C ARG A 58 14.14 7.65 0.64
N MET A 59 14.24 7.89 -0.67
CA MET A 59 14.35 6.85 -1.70
C MET A 59 13.10 5.99 -1.96
N GLY A 60 11.91 6.39 -1.50
CA GLY A 60 10.67 5.65 -1.77
C GLY A 60 10.56 4.30 -1.04
N LEU A 61 11.36 4.09 0.01
CA LEU A 61 11.27 2.92 0.89
C LEU A 61 10.30 3.21 2.04
N GLU A 62 9.16 2.53 2.07
CA GLU A 62 8.08 2.72 3.04
C GLU A 62 8.18 1.76 4.23
N GLN A 63 8.71 0.55 4.03
CA GLN A 63 8.78 -0.50 5.05
C GLN A 63 10.11 -1.25 5.05
N VAL A 64 10.48 -1.78 6.23
CA VAL A 64 11.67 -2.63 6.38
C VAL A 64 11.55 -3.85 5.46
N ASN A 65 12.68 -4.23 4.88
CA ASN A 65 12.87 -5.27 3.87
C ASN A 65 12.33 -4.94 2.47
N GLN A 66 11.88 -3.71 2.21
CA GLN A 66 11.68 -3.24 0.84
C GLN A 66 13.01 -2.94 0.14
N SER A 67 12.98 -2.96 -1.19
CA SER A 67 14.11 -2.58 -2.04
C SER A 67 13.70 -1.66 -3.17
N VAL A 68 14.66 -0.87 -3.63
CA VAL A 68 14.55 0.03 -4.79
C VAL A 68 15.80 -0.03 -5.65
N LEU A 69 15.68 0.34 -6.91
CA LEU A 69 16.77 0.49 -7.86
C LEU A 69 17.05 1.97 -8.10
N ILE A 70 18.32 2.35 -8.18
CA ILE A 70 18.73 3.74 -8.40
C ILE A 70 19.86 3.77 -9.44
N LYS A 71 19.69 4.55 -10.51
CA LYS A 71 20.78 4.91 -11.41
C LYS A 71 21.56 6.06 -10.79
N VAL A 72 22.77 5.83 -10.32
CA VAL A 72 23.54 6.85 -9.59
C VAL A 72 24.16 7.82 -10.59
N GLY A 73 23.73 9.07 -10.56
CA GLY A 73 24.25 10.10 -11.48
C GLY A 73 25.66 10.58 -11.11
N PRO A 74 26.38 11.24 -12.03
CA PRO A 74 27.78 11.61 -11.86
C PRO A 74 28.00 12.64 -10.75
N LYS A 75 26.98 13.45 -10.44
CA LYS A 75 27.05 14.49 -9.39
C LYS A 75 26.68 13.99 -7.99
N LYS A 76 26.42 12.68 -7.79
CA LYS A 76 26.01 12.14 -6.50
C LYS A 76 27.07 12.37 -5.41
N ARG A 77 26.62 12.77 -4.22
CA ARG A 77 27.43 12.95 -3.00
C ARG A 77 26.98 11.98 -1.90
N GLY A 78 27.79 11.87 -0.84
CA GLY A 78 27.50 11.03 0.33
C GLY A 78 27.75 9.53 0.06
N HIS A 79 27.03 8.67 0.78
CA HIS A 79 27.24 7.21 0.76
C HIS A 79 27.16 6.55 -0.63
N LEU A 80 26.38 7.10 -1.56
CA LEU A 80 26.26 6.56 -2.92
C LEU A 80 27.29 7.15 -3.91
N ALA A 81 28.17 8.05 -3.48
CA ALA A 81 29.19 8.64 -4.35
C ALA A 81 30.16 7.62 -4.99
N PRO A 82 30.56 6.51 -4.32
CA PRO A 82 31.40 5.48 -4.94
C PRO A 82 30.73 4.77 -6.13
N TYR A 83 29.41 4.86 -6.26
CA TYR A 83 28.62 4.11 -7.25
C TYR A 83 28.24 4.93 -8.49
N ARG A 84 28.81 6.14 -8.68
CA ARG A 84 28.51 7.01 -9.83
C ARG A 84 28.58 6.27 -11.17
N GLY A 85 27.61 6.52 -12.03
CA GLY A 85 27.44 5.87 -13.33
C GLY A 85 26.84 4.45 -13.26
N SER A 86 26.77 3.84 -12.08
CA SER A 86 26.29 2.48 -11.89
C SER A 86 24.82 2.44 -11.48
N TRP A 87 24.17 1.32 -11.77
CA TRP A 87 22.93 0.95 -11.10
C TRP A 87 23.25 0.38 -9.73
N VAL A 88 22.44 0.72 -8.74
CA VAL A 88 22.49 0.10 -7.41
C VAL A 88 21.11 -0.37 -7.00
N ARG A 89 21.07 -1.48 -6.27
CA ARG A 89 19.93 -1.88 -5.46
C ARG A 89 20.16 -1.42 -4.04
N VAL A 90 19.15 -0.80 -3.43
CA VAL A 90 19.14 -0.40 -2.03
C VAL A 90 18.05 -1.17 -1.32
N VAL A 91 18.40 -1.94 -0.28
CA VAL A 91 17.45 -2.75 0.51
C VAL A 91 17.42 -2.25 1.95
N TRP A 92 16.26 -1.91 2.50
CA TRP A 92 16.13 -1.48 3.89
C TRP A 92 16.19 -2.69 4.85
N LEU A 93 17.22 -2.80 5.68
CA LEU A 93 17.41 -3.95 6.58
C LEU A 93 16.87 -3.76 7.99
N SER A 94 16.95 -2.54 8.52
CA SER A 94 16.48 -2.21 9.88
C SER A 94 16.39 -0.71 10.11
N THR A 95 15.68 -0.30 11.15
CA THR A 95 15.70 1.08 11.65
C THR A 95 16.58 1.17 12.90
N TYR A 96 17.47 2.15 12.96
CA TYR A 96 18.25 2.49 14.16
C TYR A 96 17.84 3.87 14.68
N GLY A 97 17.62 3.99 15.98
CA GLY A 97 17.30 5.25 16.65
C GLY A 97 16.05 5.97 16.11
N GLY A 98 15.10 5.25 15.50
CA GLY A 98 13.84 5.80 14.97
C GLY A 98 13.93 6.61 13.67
N TYR A 99 15.10 7.17 13.34
CA TYR A 99 15.28 8.12 12.24
C TYR A 99 16.22 7.67 11.12
N THR A 100 17.00 6.61 11.35
CA THR A 100 17.99 6.10 10.39
C THR A 100 17.59 4.72 9.89
N MET A 101 17.56 4.55 8.57
CA MET A 101 17.44 3.29 7.87
C MET A 101 18.83 2.74 7.62
N ASN A 102 19.13 1.55 8.15
CA ASN A 102 20.30 0.80 7.71
C ASN A 102 19.93 0.08 6.43
N CYS A 103 20.61 0.39 5.34
CA CYS A 103 20.35 -0.20 4.04
C CYS A 103 21.57 -0.95 3.54
N ALA A 104 21.35 -2.14 2.97
CA ALA A 104 22.33 -2.77 2.10
C ALA A 104 22.29 -2.11 0.73
N VAL A 105 23.46 -1.86 0.16
CA VAL A 105 23.64 -1.32 -1.18
C VAL A 105 24.49 -2.29 -1.98
N GLN A 106 23.96 -2.74 -3.11
CA GLN A 106 24.60 -3.67 -4.02
C GLN A 106 24.68 -3.02 -5.41
N LYS A 107 25.87 -3.04 -6.03
CA LYS A 107 26.03 -2.61 -7.42
C LYS A 107 25.42 -3.65 -8.36
N LEU A 108 24.71 -3.18 -9.38
CA LEU A 108 24.07 -4.03 -10.37
C LEU A 108 24.46 -3.64 -11.80
N THR A 109 24.36 -4.62 -12.70
CA THR A 109 24.35 -4.42 -14.13
C THR A 109 22.95 -4.74 -14.65
N LEU A 110 22.21 -3.71 -15.08
CA LEU A 110 20.89 -3.89 -15.67
C LEU A 110 20.99 -3.96 -17.19
N TRP A 111 20.17 -4.81 -17.78
CA TRP A 111 20.09 -4.98 -19.23
C TRP A 111 19.05 -3.99 -19.76
N GLU A 112 19.23 -3.49 -20.98
CA GLU A 112 18.37 -2.45 -21.57
C GLU A 112 16.87 -2.81 -21.56
N ALA A 113 16.56 -4.08 -21.79
CA ALA A 113 15.19 -4.60 -21.73
C ALA A 113 14.54 -4.48 -20.34
N VAL A 114 15.34 -4.53 -19.27
CA VAL A 114 14.87 -4.33 -17.89
C VAL A 114 14.77 -2.84 -17.61
N GLU A 115 15.80 -2.07 -17.97
CA GLU A 115 15.88 -0.62 -17.75
C GLU A 115 14.68 0.12 -18.37
N SER A 116 14.30 -0.23 -19.60
CA SER A 116 13.16 0.36 -20.31
C SER A 116 11.79 0.10 -19.66
N ARG A 117 11.69 -0.85 -18.73
CA ARG A 117 10.45 -1.26 -18.06
C ARG A 117 10.37 -0.83 -16.60
N LEU A 118 11.38 -0.12 -16.10
CA LEU A 118 11.42 0.31 -14.72
C LEU A 118 10.30 1.31 -14.41
N ILE A 119 9.67 1.11 -13.26
CA ILE A 119 8.60 1.97 -12.76
C ILE A 119 9.21 2.85 -11.67
N PRO A 120 9.14 4.20 -11.78
CA PRO A 120 9.64 5.08 -10.73
C PRO A 120 8.89 4.82 -9.43
N CYS A 121 9.50 5.06 -8.27
CA CYS A 121 8.79 5.07 -7.00
C CYS A 121 7.89 6.31 -6.92
N GLY A 122 6.70 6.15 -6.36
CA GLY A 122 5.74 7.23 -6.15
C GLY A 122 6.11 8.19 -5.01
N PRO A 123 5.21 9.14 -4.68
CA PRO A 123 3.85 9.30 -5.21
C PRO A 123 3.83 9.72 -6.69
N TYR A 124 2.73 9.38 -7.39
CA TYR A 124 2.56 9.67 -8.82
C TYR A 124 1.58 10.82 -9.03
N THR A 125 1.74 11.56 -10.13
CA THR A 125 0.63 12.30 -10.72
C THR A 125 -0.19 11.39 -11.64
N LYS A 126 -1.41 11.80 -12.02
CA LYS A 126 -2.20 11.07 -13.04
C LYS A 126 -1.48 10.90 -14.37
N GLU A 127 -0.67 11.88 -14.77
CA GLU A 127 0.11 11.82 -16.00
C GLU A 127 1.24 10.79 -15.92
N GLN A 128 1.75 10.53 -14.71
CA GLN A 128 2.81 9.55 -14.46
C GLN A 128 2.25 8.13 -14.28
N PHE A 129 1.07 7.99 -13.66
CA PHE A 129 0.42 6.69 -13.43
C PHE A 129 -0.45 6.26 -14.62
N THR A 130 0.18 6.10 -15.79
CA THR A 130 -0.49 5.69 -17.03
C THR A 130 -0.97 4.23 -16.97
N GLU A 131 -1.82 3.81 -17.90
CA GLU A 131 -2.27 2.41 -17.99
C GLU A 131 -1.11 1.41 -18.10
N GLU A 132 -0.04 1.76 -18.82
CA GLU A 132 1.17 0.93 -18.95
C GLU A 132 1.93 0.78 -17.62
N VAL A 133 1.99 1.85 -16.83
CA VAL A 133 2.58 1.81 -15.47
C VAL A 133 1.68 1.02 -14.53
N ALA A 134 0.39 1.30 -14.54
CA ALA A 134 -0.62 0.66 -13.71
C ALA A 134 -0.72 -0.86 -13.94
N ALA A 135 -0.58 -1.32 -15.20
CA ALA A 135 -0.60 -2.73 -15.56
C ALA A 135 0.57 -3.52 -14.98
N ARG A 136 1.77 -2.91 -14.97
CA ARG A 136 3.02 -3.51 -14.48
C ARG A 136 3.28 -3.26 -13.00
N TYR A 137 2.48 -2.40 -12.37
CA TYR A 137 2.66 -2.03 -10.97
C TYR A 137 2.54 -3.26 -10.06
N PRO A 138 3.57 -3.57 -9.24
CA PRO A 138 3.65 -4.84 -8.52
C PRO A 138 2.80 -4.89 -7.24
N TYR A 139 2.33 -3.74 -6.73
CA TYR A 139 1.58 -3.68 -5.49
C TYR A 139 0.08 -3.50 -5.73
N GLY A 140 -0.73 -3.87 -4.73
CA GLY A 140 -2.19 -3.72 -4.79
C GLY A 140 -2.72 -2.32 -4.49
N HIS A 141 -1.84 -1.36 -4.14
CA HIS A 141 -2.21 0.02 -3.88
C HIS A 141 -1.10 0.99 -4.31
N ALA A 142 -1.48 2.20 -4.70
CA ALA A 142 -0.57 3.27 -5.10
C ALA A 142 -1.12 4.62 -4.60
N ILE A 143 -0.27 5.66 -4.54
CA ILE A 143 -0.70 7.04 -4.28
C ILE A 143 -0.60 7.82 -5.59
N VAL A 144 -1.73 8.32 -6.08
CA VAL A 144 -1.85 9.09 -7.33
C VAL A 144 -2.60 10.40 -7.03
N ASP A 145 -2.00 11.56 -7.30
CA ASP A 145 -2.54 12.89 -6.93
C ASP A 145 -2.98 12.95 -5.45
N ASP A 146 -2.14 12.47 -4.53
CA ASP A 146 -2.43 12.36 -3.09
C ASP A 146 -3.64 11.46 -2.74
N GLN A 147 -4.18 10.73 -3.71
CA GLN A 147 -5.27 9.78 -3.53
C GLN A 147 -4.74 8.36 -3.49
N ARG A 148 -5.15 7.61 -2.46
CA ARG A 148 -4.86 6.18 -2.40
C ARG A 148 -5.74 5.46 -3.42
N MET A 149 -5.08 4.81 -4.37
CA MET A 149 -5.66 3.95 -5.38
C MET A 149 -5.47 2.49 -4.97
N MET A 150 -6.40 1.63 -5.36
CA MET A 150 -6.34 0.19 -5.15
C MET A 150 -6.58 -0.56 -6.46
N ARG A 151 -5.92 -1.71 -6.61
CA ARG A 151 -6.08 -2.61 -7.75
C ARG A 151 -7.16 -3.64 -7.45
N LEU A 152 -8.17 -3.71 -8.32
CA LEU A 152 -9.20 -4.74 -8.31
C LEU A 152 -8.67 -6.06 -8.88
N LYS A 153 -9.41 -7.16 -8.64
CA LYS A 153 -9.06 -8.50 -9.15
C LYS A 153 -9.07 -8.59 -10.68
N ASP A 154 -9.89 -7.77 -11.33
CA ASP A 154 -9.96 -7.64 -12.79
C ASP A 154 -8.82 -6.76 -13.36
N GLY A 155 -7.94 -6.25 -12.50
CA GLY A 155 -6.80 -5.42 -12.87
C GLY A 155 -7.07 -3.92 -12.94
N ARG A 156 -8.33 -3.47 -12.85
CA ARG A 156 -8.68 -2.04 -12.84
C ARG A 156 -8.18 -1.36 -11.57
N TRP A 157 -7.86 -0.07 -11.68
CA TRP A 157 -7.45 0.77 -10.56
C TRP A 157 -8.56 1.74 -10.21
N ILE A 158 -8.93 1.78 -8.93
CA ILE A 158 -10.00 2.64 -8.41
C ILE A 158 -9.51 3.38 -7.16
N ARG A 159 -10.20 4.44 -6.76
CA ARG A 159 -9.96 5.07 -5.45
C ARG A 159 -10.28 4.08 -4.33
N SER A 160 -9.45 4.02 -3.29
CA SER A 160 -9.70 3.16 -2.13
C SER A 160 -10.62 3.79 -1.09
N THR A 161 -10.96 5.07 -1.25
CA THR A 161 -11.78 5.83 -0.31
C THR A 161 -12.99 6.39 -1.07
N PRO A 162 -14.21 6.20 -0.55
CA PRO A 162 -15.40 6.79 -1.16
C PRO A 162 -15.37 8.32 -1.03
N THR A 163 -16.10 8.98 -1.92
CA THR A 163 -16.33 10.43 -1.78
C THR A 163 -17.44 10.69 -0.76
N PRO A 164 -17.55 11.92 -0.23
CA PRO A 164 -18.72 12.31 0.57
C PRO A 164 -20.06 12.12 -0.15
N ALA A 165 -20.10 12.33 -1.47
CA ALA A 165 -21.31 12.13 -2.28
C ALA A 165 -21.69 10.64 -2.37
N ALA A 166 -20.71 9.76 -2.56
CA ALA A 166 -20.93 8.31 -2.59
C ALA A 166 -21.44 7.79 -1.24
N LEU A 167 -20.89 8.32 -0.14
CA LEU A 167 -21.34 7.98 1.22
C LEU A 167 -22.79 8.42 1.50
N ARG A 168 -23.25 9.52 0.88
CA ARG A 168 -24.65 9.97 0.96
C ARG A 168 -25.57 9.28 -0.06
N GLY A 169 -25.04 8.39 -0.89
CA GLY A 169 -25.79 7.70 -1.95
C GLY A 169 -26.15 8.61 -3.14
N GLU A 170 -25.49 9.76 -3.27
CA GLU A 170 -25.69 10.72 -4.36
C GLU A 170 -24.97 10.29 -5.65
N GLU A 171 -23.93 9.47 -5.53
CA GLU A 171 -23.21 8.86 -6.65
C GLU A 171 -22.87 7.40 -6.38
N THR A 172 -22.64 6.64 -7.44
CA THR A 172 -22.10 5.28 -7.36
C THR A 172 -20.58 5.31 -7.48
N ASP A 173 -19.89 4.51 -6.66
CA ASP A 173 -18.47 4.23 -6.84
C ASP A 173 -18.22 2.73 -7.12
N ASP A 174 -17.04 2.44 -7.67
CA ASP A 174 -16.60 1.09 -8.03
C ASP A 174 -16.01 0.30 -6.86
N ILE A 175 -16.03 0.84 -5.63
CA ILE A 175 -15.44 0.16 -4.47
C ILE A 175 -16.24 -1.14 -4.19
N PRO A 176 -15.61 -2.30 -3.99
CA PRO A 176 -16.35 -3.54 -3.73
C PRO A 176 -17.13 -3.53 -2.41
N ASP A 177 -18.14 -4.39 -2.29
CA ASP A 177 -18.79 -4.68 -1.01
C ASP A 177 -17.81 -5.28 0.00
N GLY A 178 -18.09 -5.08 1.29
CA GLY A 178 -17.25 -5.53 2.40
C GLY A 178 -16.16 -4.54 2.83
N TRP A 179 -15.91 -3.51 2.03
CA TRP A 179 -14.99 -2.43 2.38
C TRP A 179 -15.46 -1.66 3.61
N HIS A 180 -14.53 -1.36 4.51
CA HIS A 180 -14.77 -0.67 5.77
C HIS A 180 -13.82 0.52 5.89
N GLY A 181 -14.30 1.61 6.48
CA GLY A 181 -13.50 2.82 6.62
C GLY A 181 -14.02 3.73 7.73
N TYR A 182 -13.27 4.81 7.95
CA TYR A 182 -13.64 5.88 8.87
C TYR A 182 -13.36 7.21 8.18
N LEU A 183 -14.31 8.14 8.27
CA LEU A 183 -14.11 9.55 7.93
C LEU A 183 -14.58 10.40 9.11
N PRO A 184 -13.84 11.47 9.49
CA PRO A 184 -14.22 12.30 10.63
C PRO A 184 -15.68 12.77 10.63
N ASP A 185 -16.18 13.19 9.47
CA ASP A 185 -17.53 13.75 9.34
C ASP A 185 -18.62 12.69 9.16
N PHE A 186 -18.25 11.43 8.88
CA PHE A 186 -19.19 10.34 8.58
C PHE A 186 -19.13 9.18 9.59
N GLY A 187 -18.11 9.17 10.45
CA GLY A 187 -17.82 8.07 11.35
C GLY A 187 -17.37 6.80 10.62
N SER A 188 -17.57 5.66 11.27
CA SER A 188 -17.28 4.33 10.71
C SER A 188 -18.36 3.92 9.71
N PHE A 189 -17.95 3.42 8.55
CA PHE A 189 -18.86 2.99 7.48
C PHE A 189 -18.41 1.68 6.83
N ARG A 190 -19.35 1.02 6.13
CA ARG A 190 -19.09 -0.19 5.35
C ARG A 190 -19.91 -0.20 4.07
N LYS A 191 -19.35 -0.69 2.97
CA LYS A 191 -20.12 -0.97 1.74
C LYS A 191 -20.80 -2.33 1.83
N HIS A 192 -22.11 -2.38 1.61
CA HIS A 192 -22.92 -3.60 1.67
C HIS A 192 -24.06 -3.54 0.65
N ALA A 193 -24.13 -4.54 -0.22
CA ALA A 193 -25.06 -4.62 -1.34
C ALA A 193 -25.10 -3.34 -2.19
N GLY A 194 -23.93 -2.80 -2.51
CA GLY A 194 -23.77 -1.60 -3.34
C GLY A 194 -24.02 -0.28 -2.63
N ARG A 195 -24.37 -0.27 -1.34
CA ARG A 195 -24.63 0.95 -0.55
C ARG A 195 -23.59 1.15 0.53
N TRP A 196 -23.19 2.40 0.75
CA TRP A 196 -22.43 2.76 1.94
C TRP A 196 -23.37 2.89 3.14
N VAL A 197 -23.03 2.18 4.19
CA VAL A 197 -23.80 2.12 5.42
C VAL A 197 -22.97 2.71 6.54
N ARG A 198 -23.51 3.72 7.23
CA ARG A 198 -22.93 4.19 8.49
C ARG A 198 -23.13 3.13 9.56
N LEU A 199 -22.05 2.71 10.20
CA LEU A 199 -22.06 1.62 11.17
C LEU A 199 -22.52 2.07 12.55
N MET A 200 -22.36 3.35 12.88
CA MET A 200 -22.77 3.91 14.17
C MET A 200 -24.02 4.78 13.97
N VAL A 201 -25.06 4.53 14.74
CA VAL A 201 -26.26 5.39 14.80
C VAL A 201 -26.58 5.74 16.25
N THR A 202 -27.15 6.92 16.44
CA THR A 202 -27.66 7.35 17.75
C THR A 202 -28.93 6.56 18.12
N GLN A 203 -29.29 6.55 19.40
CA GLN A 203 -30.54 5.92 19.83
C GLN A 203 -31.77 6.58 19.16
N ALA A 204 -31.78 7.91 19.04
CA ALA A 204 -32.87 8.64 18.39
C ALA A 204 -33.05 8.26 16.91
N GLU A 205 -31.95 8.20 16.14
CA GLU A 205 -32.01 7.77 14.74
C GLU A 205 -32.53 6.33 14.63
N TYR A 206 -32.09 5.44 15.52
CA TYR A 206 -32.58 4.07 15.54
C TYR A 206 -34.09 3.98 15.84
N ASP A 207 -34.57 4.77 16.80
CA ASP A 207 -35.98 4.82 17.20
C ASP A 207 -36.86 5.40 16.08
N ASP A 208 -36.35 6.36 15.31
CA ASP A 208 -36.97 6.91 14.09
C ASP A 208 -36.93 5.96 12.88
N GLY A 209 -36.38 4.75 13.06
CA GLY A 209 -36.33 3.73 12.01
C GLY A 209 -35.19 3.89 11.02
N ALA A 210 -34.13 4.64 11.36
CA ALA A 210 -32.96 4.79 10.51
C ALA A 210 -32.41 3.41 10.13
N GLY A 211 -32.18 3.26 8.83
CA GLY A 211 -31.60 2.07 8.25
C GLY A 211 -32.59 0.91 8.04
N LEU A 212 -33.89 1.10 8.22
CA LEU A 212 -34.89 0.10 7.80
C LEU A 212 -34.91 -0.07 6.27
N GLU A 213 -34.52 0.95 5.52
CA GLU A 213 -34.28 0.92 4.08
C GLU A 213 -32.98 0.21 3.67
N LEU A 214 -32.13 -0.16 4.64
CA LEU A 214 -30.89 -0.87 4.36
C LEU A 214 -31.13 -2.32 3.93
N PRO A 215 -30.22 -2.90 3.14
CA PRO A 215 -30.30 -4.28 2.73
C PRO A 215 -30.38 -5.25 3.92
N LEU A 216 -31.05 -6.40 3.72
CA LEU A 216 -31.06 -7.46 4.73
C LEU A 216 -29.63 -7.93 5.05
N GLY A 217 -29.39 -8.29 6.30
CA GLY A 217 -28.08 -8.71 6.80
C GLY A 217 -27.12 -7.56 7.15
N THR A 218 -27.50 -6.31 6.86
CA THR A 218 -26.73 -5.12 7.28
C THR A 218 -26.60 -5.08 8.81
N VAL A 219 -25.40 -4.79 9.31
CA VAL A 219 -25.12 -4.67 10.74
C VAL A 219 -24.83 -3.22 11.08
N ILE A 220 -25.45 -2.73 12.14
CA ILE A 220 -25.18 -1.43 12.74
C ILE A 220 -24.94 -1.57 14.25
N TYR A 221 -24.38 -0.52 14.83
CA TYR A 221 -24.16 -0.34 16.25
C TYR A 221 -24.96 0.88 16.69
N VAL A 222 -25.93 0.63 17.56
CA VAL A 222 -26.67 1.70 18.24
C VAL A 222 -25.87 2.06 19.49
N GLU A 223 -25.86 3.36 19.81
CA GLU A 223 -25.25 3.97 20.99
C GLU A 223 -25.13 3.03 22.20
N GLY A 224 -23.93 2.90 22.79
CA GLY A 224 -23.63 1.90 23.82
C GLY A 224 -23.24 0.50 23.29
N SER A 225 -22.86 0.38 22.01
CA SER A 225 -22.38 -0.85 21.36
C SER A 225 -23.44 -1.96 21.20
N GLN A 226 -24.72 -1.59 21.12
CA GLN A 226 -25.77 -2.54 20.81
C GLN A 226 -25.71 -2.92 19.33
N ARG A 227 -25.29 -4.16 19.04
CA ARG A 227 -25.13 -4.65 17.66
C ARG A 227 -26.46 -5.19 17.12
N LYS A 228 -27.04 -4.47 16.15
CA LYS A 228 -28.29 -4.83 15.48
C LYS A 228 -28.03 -5.34 14.07
N VAL A 229 -28.82 -6.31 13.61
CA VAL A 229 -28.80 -6.80 12.23
C VAL A 229 -30.15 -6.60 11.57
N ARG A 230 -30.17 -6.12 10.32
CA ARG A 230 -31.38 -5.90 9.53
C ARG A 230 -31.95 -7.25 9.09
N THR A 231 -33.17 -7.55 9.50
CA THR A 231 -33.93 -8.76 9.12
C THR A 231 -35.21 -8.37 8.39
N LYS A 232 -35.99 -9.31 7.83
CA LYS A 232 -37.27 -8.98 7.19
C LYS A 232 -38.25 -8.26 8.12
N ASN A 233 -38.18 -8.54 9.43
CA ASN A 233 -39.12 -8.03 10.44
C ASN A 233 -38.58 -6.82 11.23
N GLY A 234 -37.60 -6.09 10.67
CA GLY A 234 -36.94 -4.97 11.33
C GLY A 234 -35.55 -5.33 11.87
N TRP A 235 -35.13 -4.66 12.94
CA TRP A 235 -33.84 -4.88 13.58
C TRP A 235 -33.89 -6.04 14.57
N LYS A 236 -32.88 -6.90 14.54
CA LYS A 236 -32.71 -8.00 15.50
C LYS A 236 -31.40 -7.83 16.26
N ASP A 237 -31.44 -8.09 17.56
CA ASP A 237 -30.22 -8.15 18.38
C ASP A 237 -29.32 -9.30 17.95
N THR A 238 -28.03 -9.01 17.86
CA THR A 238 -26.99 -10.04 17.75
C THR A 238 -26.31 -10.17 19.11
N LYS A 239 -26.31 -11.38 19.69
CA LYS A 239 -25.57 -11.62 20.94
C LYS A 239 -24.07 -11.42 20.68
N LYS A 240 -23.37 -10.82 21.64
CA LYS A 240 -21.90 -10.91 21.73
C LYS A 240 -21.55 -12.41 21.85
N TYR A 241 -20.69 -12.90 20.96
CA TYR A 241 -19.91 -14.10 21.22
C TYR A 241 -18.67 -13.68 22.01
#